data_AF-A0A662R362-F1
#
_entry.id   AF-A0A662R362-F1
#
_cell.length_a   1.000
_cell.length_b   1.000
_cell.length_c   1.000
_cell.angle_alpha   90.00
_cell.angle_beta   90.00
_cell.angle_gamma   90.00
#
_symmetry.space_group_name_H-M   'P 1'
#
loop_
_entity.id
_entity.type
_entity.pdbx_description
1 polymer ?
#
loop_
_entity_poly.entity_id
_entity_poly.type
_entity_poly.pdbx_seq_one_letter_code
_entity_poly.pdbx_strand_id
1 'polypeptide(L)'
;MKAIRIMSLLALVFILCTAFCPLTSAHRVYVREQVKEMQIKAWYGGGYPMAYADVTIYANSTSGEELYLKGKTDKEGMYYFTPKLGVSGYRVVVEATGHRAEKEFDLAGGSQET
;
A
#
# COMPACT_ATOMS: atom_id res chain seq x y z
N MET A 1 33.30 -49.13 29.58
CA MET A 1 33.01 -49.00 28.13
C MET A 1 31.52 -48.89 27.81
N LYS A 2 30.64 -49.79 28.29
CA LYS A 2 29.18 -49.74 28.01
C LYS A 2 28.49 -48.47 28.52
N ALA A 3 28.76 -48.06 29.76
CA ALA A 3 28.17 -46.86 30.37
C ALA A 3 28.56 -45.57 29.63
N ILE A 4 29.83 -45.44 29.20
CA ILE A 4 30.32 -44.29 28.43
C ILE A 4 29.58 -44.18 27.09
N ARG A 5 29.36 -45.29 26.39
CA ARG A 5 28.60 -45.31 25.13
C ARG A 5 27.14 -44.90 25.32
N ILE A 6 26.50 -45.35 26.41
CA ILE A 6 25.11 -44.99 26.74
C ILE A 6 25.01 -43.50 27.07
N MET A 7 25.95 -42.95 27.83
CA MET A 7 26.00 -41.51 28.11
C MET A 7 26.22 -40.67 26.85
N SER A 8 27.11 -41.09 25.95
CA SER A 8 27.30 -40.40 24.67
C SER A 8 26.06 -40.42 23.80
N LEU A 9 25.31 -41.54 23.80
CA LEU A 9 24.07 -41.65 23.03
C LEU A 9 22.97 -40.75 23.60
N LEU A 10 22.83 -40.70 24.93
CA LEU A 10 21.92 -39.80 25.62
C LEU A 10 22.25 -38.33 25.36
N ALA A 11 23.54 -37.96 25.40
CA ALA A 11 23.99 -36.61 25.09
C ALA A 11 23.66 -36.22 23.64
N LEU A 12 23.88 -37.12 22.69
CA LEU A 12 23.54 -36.90 21.28
C LEU A 12 22.03 -36.70 21.10
N VAL A 13 21.21 -37.54 21.72
CA VAL A 13 19.74 -37.43 21.67
C VAL A 13 19.30 -36.10 22.26
N PHE A 14 19.89 -35.67 23.38
CA PHE A 14 19.57 -34.40 24.02
C PHE A 14 19.90 -33.20 23.14
N ILE A 15 21.08 -33.20 22.51
CA ILE A 15 21.50 -32.15 21.56
C ILE A 15 20.55 -32.12 20.35
N LEU A 16 20.19 -33.30 19.82
CA LEU A 16 19.27 -33.41 18.69
C LEU A 16 17.89 -32.86 19.03
N CYS A 17 17.37 -33.14 20.24
CA CYS A 17 16.09 -32.59 20.71
C CYS A 17 16.11 -31.06 20.76
N THR A 18 17.21 -30.43 21.16
CA THR A 18 17.31 -28.95 21.21
C THR A 18 17.37 -28.30 19.83
N ALA A 19 17.91 -29.01 18.82
CA ALA A 19 17.97 -28.50 17.44
C ALA A 19 16.59 -28.47 16.75
N PHE A 20 15.63 -29.26 17.23
CA PHE A 20 14.26 -29.30 16.74
C PHE A 20 13.30 -28.36 17.49
N CYS A 21 13.79 -27.57 18.46
CA CYS A 21 12.95 -26.56 19.09
C CYS A 21 12.75 -25.38 18.14
N PRO A 22 11.51 -25.06 17.72
CA PRO A 22 11.26 -23.87 16.92
C PRO A 22 11.63 -22.62 17.73
N LEU A 23 12.26 -21.65 17.06
CA LEU A 23 12.50 -20.31 17.61
C LEU A 23 11.15 -19.62 17.83
N THR A 24 10.54 -19.85 18.98
CA THR A 24 9.29 -19.20 19.36
C THR A 24 9.59 -17.77 19.81
N SER A 25 9.01 -16.79 19.11
CA SER A 25 9.07 -15.38 19.50
C SER A 25 7.72 -14.97 20.05
N ALA A 26 7.47 -15.27 21.32
CA ALA A 26 6.18 -15.05 22.00
C ALA A 26 5.73 -13.57 22.10
N HIS A 27 6.54 -12.61 21.62
CA HIS A 27 6.30 -11.17 21.72
C HIS A 27 6.29 -10.42 20.37
N ARG A 28 6.19 -11.14 19.24
CA ARG A 28 6.11 -10.47 17.93
C ARG A 28 4.73 -9.87 17.71
N VAL A 29 4.67 -8.55 17.63
CA VAL A 29 3.46 -7.79 17.28
C VAL A 29 3.65 -7.19 15.88
N TYR A 30 2.64 -7.32 15.04
CA TYR A 30 2.60 -6.74 13.70
C TYR A 30 1.43 -5.76 13.62
N VAL A 31 1.70 -4.53 13.20
CA VAL A 31 0.68 -3.51 12.92
C VAL A 31 0.88 -3.06 11.48
N ARG A 32 -0.22 -2.92 10.74
CA ARG A 32 -0.24 -2.38 9.39
C ARG A 32 -1.42 -1.41 9.29
N GLU A 33 -1.15 -0.19 8.84
CA GLU A 33 -2.21 0.76 8.48
C GLU A 33 -2.78 0.44 7.09
N GLN A 34 -4.05 0.78 6.88
CA GLN A 34 -4.68 0.65 5.57
C GLN A 34 -5.61 1.84 5.34
N VAL A 35 -5.35 2.59 4.28
CA VAL A 35 -6.29 3.57 3.74
C VAL A 35 -7.37 2.81 2.97
N LYS A 36 -8.64 3.01 3.31
CA LYS A 36 -9.78 2.32 2.65
C LYS A 36 -10.29 3.08 1.43
N GLU A 37 -10.09 4.39 1.41
CA GLU A 37 -10.62 5.27 0.37
C GLU A 37 -9.71 6.49 0.23
N MET A 38 -9.46 6.87 -1.02
CA MET A 38 -8.79 8.09 -1.42
C MET A 38 -9.83 9.05 -1.99
N GLN A 39 -9.68 10.33 -1.69
CA GLN A 39 -10.55 11.40 -2.16
C GLN A 39 -9.76 12.35 -3.07
N ILE A 40 -10.34 12.69 -4.22
CA ILE A 40 -9.84 13.72 -5.13
C ILE A 40 -10.90 14.81 -5.22
N LYS A 41 -10.48 16.07 -5.19
CA LYS A 41 -11.32 17.23 -5.50
C LYS A 41 -10.74 17.96 -6.70
N ALA A 42 -11.58 18.28 -7.68
CA ALA A 42 -11.22 19.04 -8.85
C ALA A 42 -12.04 20.32 -8.94
N TRP A 43 -11.37 21.46 -9.15
CA TRP A 43 -12.00 22.77 -9.25
C TRP A 43 -11.27 23.63 -10.29
N TYR A 44 -12.02 24.52 -10.94
CA TYR A 44 -11.47 25.54 -11.82
C TYR A 44 -10.76 26.61 -10.99
N GLY A 45 -9.85 27.38 -11.59
CA GLY A 45 -9.14 28.48 -10.90
C GLY A 45 -10.06 29.54 -10.26
N GLY A 46 -11.31 29.65 -10.72
CA GLY A 46 -12.35 30.49 -10.10
C GLY A 46 -13.07 29.86 -8.90
N GLY A 47 -12.67 28.67 -8.45
CA GLY A 47 -13.22 27.95 -7.30
C GLY A 47 -14.44 27.07 -7.58
N TYR A 48 -15.03 27.14 -8.78
CA TYR A 48 -16.16 26.29 -9.17
C TYR A 48 -15.72 24.82 -9.30
N PRO A 49 -16.56 23.86 -8.89
CA PRO A 49 -16.24 22.44 -9.02
C PRO A 49 -16.18 22.03 -10.49
N MET A 50 -15.24 21.15 -10.83
CA MET A 50 -15.22 20.46 -12.11
C MET A 50 -16.21 19.28 -12.04
N ALA A 51 -17.49 19.57 -12.16
CA ALA A 51 -18.56 18.57 -12.06
C ALA A 51 -18.58 17.61 -13.25
N TYR A 52 -18.76 16.32 -13.00
CA TYR A 52 -18.86 15.27 -14.04
C TYR A 52 -17.66 15.18 -15.01
N ALA A 53 -16.51 15.69 -14.56
CA ALA A 53 -15.24 15.69 -15.27
C ALA A 53 -14.66 14.29 -15.35
N ASP A 54 -14.02 13.95 -16.47
CA ASP A 54 -13.37 12.66 -16.65
C ASP A 54 -12.14 12.55 -15.74
N VAL A 55 -12.06 11.45 -14.98
CA VAL A 55 -10.95 11.13 -14.09
C VAL A 55 -10.23 9.91 -14.65
N THR A 56 -8.91 9.99 -14.78
CA THR A 56 -8.03 8.86 -15.09
C THR A 56 -6.95 8.75 -14.01
N ILE A 57 -6.86 7.59 -13.37
CA ILE A 57 -5.90 7.32 -12.29
C ILE A 57 -4.91 6.27 -12.78
N TYR A 58 -3.63 6.57 -12.61
CA TYR A 58 -2.53 5.66 -12.83
C TYR A 58 -1.88 5.32 -11.49
N ALA A 59 -1.50 4.06 -11.30
CA ALA A 59 -0.84 3.59 -10.09
C ALA A 59 0.64 3.30 -10.36
N ASN A 60 1.50 3.76 -9.47
CA ASN A 60 2.95 3.56 -9.56
C ASN A 60 3.32 2.26 -8.85
N SER A 61 3.57 1.20 -9.62
CA SER A 61 4.03 -0.10 -9.12
C SER A 61 5.54 -0.24 -9.29
N THR A 62 6.12 -1.32 -8.77
CA THR A 62 7.55 -1.64 -8.96
C THR A 62 7.94 -1.83 -10.42
N SER A 63 6.98 -2.17 -11.29
CA SER A 63 7.17 -2.34 -12.75
C SER A 63 6.95 -1.06 -13.56
N GLY A 64 6.59 0.04 -12.90
CA GLY A 64 6.31 1.34 -13.53
C GLY A 64 4.87 1.79 -13.33
N GLU A 65 4.46 2.78 -14.12
CA GLU A 65 3.12 3.35 -14.05
C GLU A 65 2.12 2.52 -14.88
N GLU A 66 0.97 2.21 -14.29
CA GLU A 66 -0.10 1.43 -14.92
C GLU A 66 -1.44 2.16 -14.80
N LEU A 67 -2.26 2.14 -15.85
CA LEU A 67 -3.64 2.61 -15.76
C LEU A 67 -4.39 1.78 -14.70
N TYR A 68 -4.97 2.47 -13.72
CA TYR A 68 -5.68 1.84 -12.62
C TYR A 68 -7.19 1.99 -12.74
N LEU A 69 -7.70 3.23 -12.83
CA LEU A 69 -9.13 3.51 -12.85
C LEU A 69 -9.48 4.62 -13.84
N LYS A 70 -10.72 4.56 -14.34
CA LYS A 70 -11.38 5.66 -15.03
C LYS A 70 -12.74 5.90 -14.39
N GLY A 71 -13.15 7.15 -14.31
CA GLY A 71 -14.43 7.52 -13.72
C GLY A 71 -14.80 8.96 -14.02
N LYS A 72 -15.80 9.47 -13.29
CA LYS A 72 -16.21 10.87 -13.36
C LYS A 72 -16.38 11.45 -11.98
N THR A 73 -16.01 12.72 -11.79
CA THR A 73 -16.34 13.44 -10.56
C THR A 73 -17.86 13.57 -10.38
N ASP A 74 -18.31 13.76 -9.15
CA ASP A 74 -19.69 14.11 -8.84
C ASP A 74 -19.99 15.61 -9.11
N LYS A 75 -21.18 16.07 -8.71
CA LYS A 75 -21.62 17.45 -8.90
C LYS A 75 -20.81 18.46 -8.05
N GLU A 76 -20.13 18.01 -7.00
CA GLU A 76 -19.22 18.80 -6.17
C GLU A 76 -17.77 18.74 -6.66
N GLY A 77 -17.48 18.05 -7.76
CA GLY A 77 -16.13 17.89 -8.29
C GLY A 77 -15.30 16.85 -7.52
N MET A 78 -15.95 15.95 -6.77
CA MET A 78 -15.29 14.94 -5.96
C MET A 78 -15.23 13.60 -6.69
N TYR A 79 -14.16 12.83 -6.49
CA TYR A 79 -14.06 11.44 -6.90
C TYR A 79 -13.41 10.61 -5.80
N TYR A 80 -13.98 9.42 -5.55
CA TYR A 80 -13.56 8.52 -4.49
C TYR A 80 -13.13 7.20 -5.09
N PHE A 81 -12.03 6.63 -4.58
CA PHE A 81 -11.57 5.33 -5.02
C PHE A 81 -10.84 4.57 -3.92
N THR A 82 -10.92 3.24 -3.95
CA THR A 82 -10.13 2.38 -3.07
C THR A 82 -8.69 2.31 -3.56
N PRO A 83 -7.67 2.54 -2.71
CA PRO A 83 -6.28 2.42 -3.14
C PRO A 83 -5.88 0.95 -3.40
N LYS A 84 -5.17 0.71 -4.51
CA LYS A 84 -4.50 -0.55 -4.84
C LYS A 84 -3.39 -0.84 -3.83
N LEU A 85 -3.35 -2.06 -3.28
CA LEU A 85 -2.26 -2.49 -2.39
C LEU A 85 -0.95 -2.68 -3.19
N GLY A 86 0.18 -2.38 -2.54
CA GLY A 86 1.50 -2.64 -3.09
C GLY A 86 1.98 -1.65 -4.16
N VAL A 87 1.37 -0.46 -4.22
CA VAL A 87 1.80 0.64 -5.10
C VAL A 87 2.42 1.75 -4.25
N SER A 88 3.34 2.51 -4.83
CA SER A 88 4.04 3.60 -4.13
C SER A 88 3.28 4.92 -4.15
N GLY A 89 2.38 5.12 -5.11
CA GLY A 89 1.67 6.38 -5.33
C GLY A 89 0.72 6.32 -6.52
N TYR A 90 0.13 7.48 -6.85
CA TYR A 90 -0.75 7.64 -8.00
C TYR A 90 -0.44 8.92 -8.77
N ARG A 91 -0.69 8.87 -10.08
CA ARG A 91 -0.92 10.06 -10.90
C ARG A 91 -2.39 10.14 -11.26
N VAL A 92 -3.02 11.25 -10.92
CA VAL A 92 -4.43 11.52 -11.19
C VAL A 92 -4.52 12.61 -12.23
N VAL A 93 -5.30 12.36 -13.29
CA VAL A 93 -5.61 13.32 -14.34
C VAL A 93 -7.11 13.59 -14.34
N VAL A 94 -7.50 14.86 -14.33
CA VAL A 94 -8.90 15.29 -14.43
C VAL A 94 -9.08 16.22 -15.62
N GLU A 95 -10.06 15.94 -16.47
CA GLU A 95 -10.32 16.69 -17.70
C GLU A 95 -11.82 16.98 -17.90
N ALA A 96 -12.14 18.21 -18.30
CA ALA A 96 -13.48 18.60 -18.73
C ALA A 96 -13.42 19.82 -19.65
N THR A 97 -14.16 19.80 -20.77
CA THR A 97 -14.37 20.99 -21.63
C THR A 97 -13.07 21.69 -22.03
N GLY A 98 -12.05 20.92 -22.41
CA GLY A 98 -10.73 21.45 -22.81
C GLY A 98 -9.83 21.93 -21.66
N HIS A 99 -10.27 21.82 -20.41
CA HIS A 99 -9.44 22.09 -19.23
C HIS A 99 -8.93 20.78 -18.64
N ARG A 100 -7.65 20.74 -18.28
CA ARG A 100 -6.96 19.55 -17.75
C ARG A 100 -6.06 19.93 -16.59
N ALA A 101 -6.08 19.13 -15.54
CA ALA A 101 -5.14 19.20 -14.43
C ALA A 101 -4.64 17.80 -14.07
N GLU A 102 -3.44 17.72 -13.50
CA GLU A 102 -2.88 16.47 -12.99
C GLU A 102 -2.18 16.67 -11.65
N LYS A 103 -2.16 15.61 -10.84
CA LYS A 103 -1.46 15.57 -9.56
C LYS A 103 -0.85 14.19 -9.35
N GLU A 104 0.42 14.18 -8.97
CA GLU A 104 1.09 13.01 -8.43
C GLU A 104 1.18 13.10 -6.91
N PHE A 105 1.01 11.96 -6.24
CA PHE A 105 1.24 11.85 -4.81
C PHE A 105 1.67 10.43 -4.43
N ASP A 106 2.58 10.34 -3.45
CA ASP A 106 3.05 9.08 -2.90
C ASP A 106 2.21 8.66 -1.69
N LEU A 107 2.03 7.35 -1.53
CA LEU A 107 1.40 6.74 -0.37
C LEU A 107 2.36 6.62 0.82
N ALA A 108 3.66 6.74 0.59
CA ALA A 108 4.70 6.60 1.62
C ALA A 108 4.95 7.86 2.46
N GLY A 109 4.31 9.00 2.17
CA GLY A 109 4.36 10.14 3.09
C GLY A 109 4.04 11.52 2.50
N GLY A 110 3.13 12.21 3.19
CA GLY A 110 3.26 13.63 3.48
C GLY A 110 2.53 14.58 2.55
N SER A 111 1.41 15.12 3.03
CA SER A 111 0.82 16.38 2.59
C SER A 111 1.90 17.46 2.45
N GLN A 112 2.26 17.80 1.21
CA GLN A 112 2.85 19.11 0.95
C GLN A 112 1.69 20.09 0.84
N GLU A 113 1.44 20.79 1.95
CA GLU A 113 0.71 22.05 1.93
C GLU A 113 1.51 23.04 1.06
N THR A 114 0.87 23.53 0.00
CA THR A 114 1.26 24.75 -0.72
C THR A 114 0.01 25.54 -1.00
#